data_AF-A0A2V7GGW2-F1
#
_entry.id   AF-A0A2V7GGW2-F1
#
_cell.length_a   1.000
_cell.length_b   1.000
_cell.length_c   1.000
_cell.angle_alpha   90.00
_cell.angle_beta   90.00
_cell.angle_gamma   90.00
#
_symmetry.space_group_name_H-M   'P 1'
#
loop_
_entity.id
_entity.type
_entity.pdbx_description
1 polymer ?
#
loop_
_entity_poly.entity_id
_entity_poly.type
_entity_poly.pdbx_seq_one_letter_code
_entity_poly.pdbx_strand_id
1 'polypeptide(L)'
;MSTRTQIAAAIAGLVLIRTAPARADGGGTPAFARQTGLACSACHTHYPELTATGRAFKLNGYVYRRSDSLQATNPGGQQNLLLNLVPPISIMLQTSFTSTQKAQPNAQNGTILFPDQMSLFVGGEVTPHVGGFLQVTFDPQSGQLGIDNADFRYAGHTTVLNKRTTFGFSLNNNPTVQDLWNSTPAWGFPYGSSAAAPTPAAAAMIDGTLG
;
A
#
# COMPACT_ATOMS: atom_id res chain seq x y z
N MET A 1 60.16 6.62 -26.37
CA MET A 1 59.81 5.47 -27.24
C MET A 1 59.15 4.43 -26.35
N SER A 2 57.82 4.36 -26.33
CA SER A 2 56.98 3.40 -27.09
C SER A 2 56.76 2.13 -26.23
N THR A 3 55.56 1.58 -25.97
CA THR A 3 54.23 1.76 -26.57
C THR A 3 53.16 1.19 -25.61
N ARG A 4 51.96 1.78 -25.71
CA ARG A 4 50.62 1.28 -25.36
C ARG A 4 50.47 -0.25 -25.56
N THR A 5 49.64 -0.99 -24.82
CA THR A 5 48.19 -1.10 -25.14
C THR A 5 47.47 -1.93 -24.07
N GLN A 6 46.49 -1.33 -23.40
CA GLN A 6 45.41 -2.01 -22.68
C GLN A 6 44.24 -2.20 -23.64
N ILE A 7 43.76 -3.43 -23.86
CA ILE A 7 42.38 -3.69 -24.35
C ILE A 7 41.90 -5.02 -23.73
N ALA A 8 41.22 -4.93 -22.59
CA ALA A 8 40.27 -5.97 -22.18
C ALA A 8 38.89 -5.49 -22.64
N ALA A 9 38.39 -6.08 -23.73
CA ALA A 9 37.06 -5.79 -24.25
C ALA A 9 36.00 -6.40 -23.32
N ALA A 10 35.47 -5.60 -22.41
CA ALA A 10 34.23 -5.93 -21.70
C ALA A 10 33.06 -5.64 -22.64
N ILE A 11 32.42 -6.70 -23.13
CA ILE A 11 31.18 -6.63 -23.92
C ILE A 11 30.07 -6.14 -22.97
N ALA A 12 29.78 -4.85 -23.00
CA ALA A 12 28.59 -4.29 -22.40
C ALA A 12 27.38 -4.64 -23.28
N GLY A 13 26.71 -5.75 -22.96
CA GLY A 13 25.40 -6.05 -23.49
C GLY A 13 24.38 -5.04 -22.96
N LEU A 14 24.18 -3.96 -23.70
CA LEU A 14 23.11 -3.00 -23.44
C LEU A 14 21.77 -3.64 -23.83
N VAL A 15 21.15 -4.34 -22.89
CA VAL A 15 19.72 -4.68 -22.98
C VAL A 15 18.95 -3.38 -22.80
N LEU A 16 18.61 -2.72 -23.91
CA LEU A 16 17.66 -1.62 -23.94
C LEU A 16 16.27 -2.17 -23.63
N ILE A 17 15.97 -2.35 -22.35
CA ILE A 17 14.59 -2.41 -21.88
C ILE A 17 14.04 -1.00 -22.12
N ARG A 18 13.23 -0.83 -23.16
CA ARG A 18 12.39 0.35 -23.32
C ARG A 18 11.36 0.35 -22.18
N THR A 19 11.75 0.83 -21.02
CA THR A 19 10.80 1.28 -20.02
C THR A 19 10.15 2.53 -20.61
N ALA A 20 8.89 2.43 -21.02
CA ALA A 20 8.05 3.61 -21.11
C ALA A 20 8.24 4.39 -19.79
N PRO A 21 8.28 5.73 -19.81
CA PRO A 21 8.29 6.49 -18.57
C PRO A 21 6.94 6.25 -17.90
N ALA A 22 6.88 5.21 -17.05
CA ALA A 22 5.93 5.16 -15.98
C ALA A 22 6.31 6.36 -15.12
N ARG A 23 5.58 7.47 -15.29
CA ARG A 23 5.57 8.52 -14.30
C ARG A 23 5.19 7.82 -13.01
N ALA A 24 6.16 7.67 -12.11
CA ALA A 24 5.92 7.20 -10.76
C ALA A 24 5.22 8.34 -10.00
N ASP A 25 4.02 8.70 -10.45
CA ASP A 25 3.12 9.60 -9.75
C ASP A 25 2.45 8.75 -8.65
N GLY A 26 3.17 8.52 -7.54
CA GLY A 26 2.66 7.90 -6.32
C GLY A 26 2.26 6.42 -6.45
N GLY A 27 3.06 5.53 -5.86
CA GLY A 27 2.71 4.12 -5.67
C GLY A 27 1.48 3.95 -4.77
N GLY A 28 0.28 4.15 -5.31
CA GLY A 28 -0.97 3.73 -4.69
C GLY A 28 -1.15 2.24 -4.91
N THR A 29 -1.72 1.55 -3.93
CA THR A 29 -2.01 0.11 -4.01
C THR A 29 -3.21 -0.15 -4.94
N PRO A 30 -3.04 -0.75 -6.14
CA PRO A 30 -4.14 -0.96 -7.08
C PRO A 30 -5.15 -2.02 -6.66
N ALA A 31 -5.03 -2.63 -5.47
CA ALA A 31 -5.97 -3.62 -4.97
C ALA A 31 -7.43 -3.15 -5.15
N PHE A 32 -7.80 -1.97 -4.68
CA PHE A 32 -9.18 -1.50 -4.81
C PHE A 32 -9.54 -0.92 -6.20
N ALA A 33 -8.55 -0.67 -7.07
CA ALA A 33 -8.80 -0.09 -8.39
C ALA A 33 -9.62 -1.04 -9.29
N ARG A 34 -9.39 -2.36 -9.18
CA ARG A 34 -10.18 -3.36 -9.91
C ARG A 34 -11.65 -3.42 -9.45
N GLN A 35 -11.89 -3.28 -8.14
CA GLN A 35 -13.24 -3.34 -7.58
C GLN A 35 -14.07 -2.10 -7.92
N THR A 36 -13.45 -0.92 -7.75
CA THR A 36 -14.14 0.36 -7.91
C THR A 36 -14.15 0.86 -9.35
N GLY A 37 -13.14 0.47 -10.14
CA GLY A 37 -12.89 1.02 -11.48
C GLY A 37 -12.48 2.50 -11.48
N LEU A 38 -12.11 3.05 -10.31
CA LEU A 38 -11.69 4.43 -10.16
C LEU A 38 -10.17 4.58 -10.33
N ALA A 39 -9.74 5.73 -10.83
CA ALA A 39 -8.33 6.09 -10.85
C ALA A 39 -7.79 6.34 -9.44
N CYS A 40 -6.48 6.13 -9.22
CA CYS A 40 -5.84 6.29 -7.91
C CYS A 40 -6.09 7.69 -7.30
N SER A 41 -6.04 8.74 -8.13
CA SER A 41 -6.28 10.13 -7.73
C SER A 41 -7.71 10.41 -7.28
N ALA A 42 -8.68 9.54 -7.59
CA ALA A 42 -10.02 9.66 -7.05
C ALA A 42 -10.03 9.36 -5.54
N CYS A 43 -9.17 8.44 -5.08
CA CYS A 43 -9.11 8.01 -3.68
C CYS A 43 -7.98 8.69 -2.90
N HIS A 44 -6.87 9.05 -3.54
CA HIS A 44 -5.69 9.63 -2.89
C HIS A 44 -5.34 11.02 -3.44
N THR A 45 -4.97 11.94 -2.55
CA THR A 45 -4.34 13.23 -2.91
C THR A 45 -2.87 13.01 -3.22
N HIS A 46 -2.20 12.30 -2.32
CA HIS A 46 -0.88 11.68 -2.46
C HIS A 46 -0.91 10.45 -1.55
N TYR A 47 -0.38 9.30 -1.99
CA TYR A 47 -0.35 8.14 -1.09
C TYR A 47 0.45 8.48 0.18
N PRO A 48 -0.04 8.15 1.40
CA PRO A 48 -1.27 7.41 1.73
C PRO A 48 -2.50 8.28 2.01
N GLU A 49 -2.38 9.60 1.98
CA GLU A 49 -3.46 10.55 2.26
C GLU A 49 -4.68 10.35 1.35
N LEU A 50 -5.87 10.35 1.96
CA LEU A 50 -7.14 10.09 1.28
C LEU A 50 -7.85 11.38 0.87
N THR A 51 -8.52 11.34 -0.28
CA THR A 51 -9.55 12.33 -0.66
C THR A 51 -10.83 12.11 0.14
N ALA A 52 -11.84 12.97 -0.06
CA ALA A 52 -13.18 12.73 0.48
C ALA A 52 -13.77 11.38 0.01
N THR A 53 -13.54 11.00 -1.25
CA THR A 53 -13.98 9.72 -1.81
C THR A 53 -13.25 8.55 -1.16
N GLY A 54 -11.93 8.62 -0.99
CA GLY A 54 -11.14 7.59 -0.32
C GLY A 54 -11.58 7.38 1.14
N ARG A 55 -11.86 8.48 1.85
CA ARG A 55 -12.43 8.45 3.21
C ARG A 55 -13.80 7.79 3.24
N ALA A 56 -14.68 8.17 2.32
CA ALA A 56 -16.01 7.59 2.23
C ALA A 56 -15.93 6.07 1.93
N PHE A 57 -15.03 5.65 1.04
CA PHE A 57 -14.80 4.24 0.74
C PHE A 57 -14.37 3.44 1.98
N LYS A 58 -13.36 3.93 2.71
CA LYS A 58 -12.87 3.33 3.96
C LYS A 58 -13.93 3.32 5.06
N LEU A 59 -14.66 4.43 5.26
CA LEU A 59 -15.76 4.55 6.23
C LEU A 59 -16.89 3.55 5.96
N ASN A 60 -17.18 3.30 4.68
CA ASN A 60 -18.22 2.34 4.27
C ASN A 60 -17.68 0.91 4.13
N GLY A 61 -16.54 0.61 4.74
CA GLY A 61 -16.03 -0.75 4.86
C GLY A 61 -15.47 -1.35 3.58
N TYR A 62 -14.93 -0.52 2.66
CA TYR A 62 -14.27 -0.98 1.44
C TYR A 62 -15.19 -1.71 0.44
N VAL A 63 -16.50 -1.43 0.45
CA VAL A 63 -17.51 -2.15 -0.35
C VAL A 63 -18.00 -1.41 -1.61
N TYR A 64 -17.43 -0.26 -1.96
CA TYR A 64 -17.83 0.41 -3.21
C TYR A 64 -17.42 -0.45 -4.41
N ARG A 65 -18.36 -0.69 -5.33
CA ARG A 65 -18.12 -1.45 -6.56
C ARG A 65 -18.51 -0.64 -7.79
N ARG A 66 -17.89 -0.96 -8.92
CA ARG A 66 -18.33 -0.50 -10.24
C ARG A 66 -19.69 -1.14 -10.57
N SER A 67 -20.62 -0.37 -11.13
CA SER A 67 -22.00 -0.83 -11.39
C SER A 67 -22.11 -2.01 -12.38
N ASP A 68 -21.12 -2.22 -13.25
CA ASP A 68 -21.05 -3.34 -14.20
C ASP A 68 -20.44 -4.62 -13.60
N SER A 69 -19.83 -4.55 -12.41
CA SER A 69 -19.30 -5.73 -11.70
C SER A 69 -20.39 -6.69 -11.16
N LEU A 70 -21.67 -6.28 -11.23
CA LEU A 70 -22.80 -7.03 -10.70
C LEU A 70 -23.34 -8.12 -11.64
N GLN A 71 -22.90 -8.18 -12.90
CA GLN A 71 -23.53 -9.07 -13.89
C GLN A 71 -22.54 -9.65 -14.89
N ALA A 72 -21.56 -10.42 -14.42
CA ALA A 72 -20.90 -11.41 -15.28
C ALA A 72 -21.83 -12.62 -15.43
N THR A 73 -22.98 -12.41 -16.06
CA THR A 73 -23.97 -13.43 -16.36
C THR A 73 -23.51 -14.16 -17.62
N ASN A 74 -23.19 -15.45 -17.50
CA ASN A 74 -22.96 -16.28 -18.70
C ASN A 74 -24.25 -16.31 -19.55
N PRO A 75 -24.20 -16.65 -20.85
CA PRO A 75 -25.39 -16.78 -21.70
C PRO A 75 -26.49 -17.72 -21.16
N GLY A 76 -26.19 -18.53 -20.15
CA GLY A 76 -27.14 -19.39 -19.41
C GLY A 76 -27.66 -18.82 -18.08
N GLY A 77 -27.53 -17.51 -17.79
CA GLY A 77 -28.14 -16.89 -16.61
C GLY A 77 -27.40 -17.08 -15.27
N GLN A 78 -26.23 -17.75 -15.29
CA GLN A 78 -25.43 -18.03 -14.09
C GLN A 78 -24.41 -16.90 -13.85
N GLN A 79 -24.32 -16.39 -12.63
CA GLN A 79 -23.29 -15.43 -12.22
C GLN A 79 -21.93 -16.14 -12.12
N ASN A 80 -20.90 -15.64 -12.82
CA ASN A 80 -19.52 -16.10 -12.63
C ASN A 80 -18.98 -15.62 -11.27
N LEU A 81 -19.32 -16.36 -10.20
CA LEU A 81 -18.90 -16.07 -8.82
C LEU A 81 -17.37 -16.19 -8.61
N LEU A 82 -16.67 -16.98 -9.44
CA LEU A 82 -15.23 -17.23 -9.33
C LEU A 82 -14.36 -15.97 -9.45
N LEU A 83 -14.73 -15.01 -10.32
CA LEU A 83 -13.94 -13.79 -10.53
C LEU A 83 -14.16 -12.73 -9.42
N ASN A 84 -15.26 -12.87 -8.66
CA ASN A 84 -15.58 -12.11 -7.46
C ASN A 84 -14.97 -12.72 -6.18
N LEU A 85 -14.57 -14.00 -6.21
CA LEU A 85 -13.99 -14.71 -5.06
C LEU A 85 -12.50 -14.41 -4.84
N VAL A 86 -11.77 -13.98 -5.88
CA VAL A 86 -10.34 -13.63 -5.74
C VAL A 86 -10.24 -12.16 -5.36
N PRO A 87 -9.85 -11.84 -4.11
CA PRO A 87 -9.66 -10.45 -3.71
C PRO A 87 -8.54 -9.85 -4.58
N PRO A 88 -8.70 -8.61 -5.04
CA PRO A 88 -7.62 -7.91 -5.72
C PRO A 88 -6.34 -7.90 -4.89
N ILE A 89 -5.23 -8.20 -5.57
CA ILE A 89 -3.88 -8.19 -5.00
C ILE A 89 -3.03 -7.12 -5.68
N SER A 90 -2.08 -6.55 -4.94
CA SER A 90 -1.05 -5.67 -5.50
C SER A 90 0.25 -5.77 -4.74
N ILE A 91 1.37 -5.47 -5.41
CA ILE A 91 2.71 -5.58 -4.84
C ILE A 91 3.38 -4.20 -4.89
N MET A 92 4.09 -3.83 -3.83
CA MET A 92 4.96 -2.66 -3.78
C MET A 92 6.40 -3.09 -3.57
N LEU A 93 7.29 -2.48 -4.34
CA LEU A 93 8.73 -2.59 -4.18
C LEU A 93 9.25 -1.23 -3.72
N GLN A 94 9.75 -1.15 -2.50
CA GLN A 94 10.38 0.05 -1.97
C GLN A 94 11.89 -0.04 -2.13
N THR A 95 12.50 1.04 -2.57
CA THR A 95 13.95 1.20 -2.64
C THR A 95 14.31 2.49 -1.94
N SER A 96 15.53 2.60 -1.41
CA SER A 96 15.93 3.79 -0.68
C SER A 96 17.40 4.13 -0.84
N PHE A 97 17.68 5.41 -0.65
CA PHE A 97 19.00 5.95 -0.43
C PHE A 97 18.97 6.80 0.85
N THR A 98 19.79 6.43 1.82
CA THR A 98 19.83 7.07 3.12
C THR A 98 21.19 7.71 3.35
N SER A 99 21.18 9.00 3.62
CA SER A 99 22.36 9.78 3.99
C SER A 99 22.02 10.71 5.15
N THR A 100 22.95 10.78 6.10
CA THR A 100 22.86 11.60 7.31
C THR A 100 23.84 12.75 7.23
N GLN A 101 23.45 13.93 7.76
CA GLN A 101 24.35 15.10 7.80
C GLN A 101 25.59 14.84 8.66
N LYS A 102 25.39 14.14 9.78
CA LYS A 102 26.47 13.69 10.67
C LYS A 102 26.50 12.17 10.67
N ALA A 103 27.68 11.60 10.44
CA ALA A 103 27.89 10.17 10.48
C ALA A 103 27.41 9.58 11.82
N GLN A 104 26.67 8.49 11.74
CA GLN A 104 26.21 7.75 12.91
C GLN A 104 27.35 6.85 13.43
N PRO A 105 27.51 6.71 14.75
CA PRO A 105 28.50 5.81 15.31
C PRO A 105 28.36 4.39 14.76
N ASN A 106 29.46 3.79 14.31
CA ASN A 106 29.52 2.41 13.82
C ASN A 106 28.58 2.08 12.64
N ALA A 107 28.15 3.07 11.86
CA ALA A 107 27.30 2.84 10.68
C ALA A 107 27.88 3.51 9.42
N GLN A 108 27.59 2.91 8.27
CA GLN A 108 27.91 3.50 6.96
C GLN A 108 27.01 4.72 6.70
N ASN A 109 27.56 5.74 6.02
CA ASN A 109 26.77 6.87 5.50
C ASN A 109 26.64 6.77 3.98
N GLY A 110 25.46 7.06 3.44
CA GLY A 110 25.18 6.87 2.01
C GLY A 110 24.88 5.41 1.65
N THR A 111 23.84 4.85 2.27
CA THR A 111 23.42 3.45 2.07
C THR A 111 22.31 3.39 1.02
N ILE A 112 22.42 2.48 0.06
CA ILE A 112 21.36 2.17 -0.91
C ILE A 112 20.77 0.80 -0.56
N LEU A 113 19.45 0.69 -0.50
CA LEU A 113 18.74 -0.58 -0.32
C LEU A 113 17.86 -0.86 -1.54
N PHE A 114 18.05 -2.05 -2.15
CA PHE A 114 17.32 -2.50 -3.33
C PHE A 114 17.00 -4.01 -3.23
N PRO A 115 15.80 -4.39 -2.77
CA PRO A 115 14.80 -3.52 -2.15
C PRO A 115 15.11 -3.19 -0.70
N ASP A 116 14.52 -2.09 -0.25
CA ASP A 116 14.37 -1.78 1.16
C ASP A 116 13.24 -2.62 1.76
N GLN A 117 12.07 -2.65 1.11
CA GLN A 117 10.92 -3.46 1.54
C GLN A 117 10.14 -3.98 0.34
N MET A 118 9.43 -5.09 0.54
CA MET A 118 8.50 -5.66 -0.42
C MET A 118 7.16 -5.91 0.24
N SER A 119 6.10 -5.25 -0.22
CA SER A 119 4.77 -5.37 0.40
C SER A 119 3.76 -6.01 -0.54
N LEU A 120 2.98 -6.94 -0.03
CA LEU A 120 1.78 -7.47 -0.67
C LEU A 120 0.56 -6.83 -0.02
N PHE A 121 -0.29 -6.24 -0.84
CA PHE A 121 -1.57 -5.68 -0.43
C PHE A 121 -2.70 -6.52 -1.01
N VAL A 122 -3.63 -6.90 -0.14
CA VAL A 122 -4.86 -7.59 -0.50
C VAL A 122 -6.01 -6.77 0.04
N GLY A 123 -7.03 -6.52 -0.77
CA GLY A 123 -8.17 -5.76 -0.28
C GLY A 123 -9.37 -5.90 -1.17
N GLY A 124 -10.54 -5.90 -0.56
CA GLY A 124 -11.80 -5.88 -1.28
C GLY A 124 -13.01 -6.09 -0.40
N GLU A 125 -14.17 -6.08 -1.05
CA GLU A 125 -15.44 -6.46 -0.50
C GLU A 125 -15.52 -7.99 -0.33
N VAL A 126 -15.94 -8.41 0.86
CA VAL A 126 -16.25 -9.81 1.20
C VAL A 126 -17.75 -10.05 1.13
N THR A 127 -18.55 -9.12 1.67
CA THR A 127 -20.03 -9.10 1.58
C THR A 127 -20.51 -7.67 1.34
N PRO A 128 -21.79 -7.43 0.99
CA PRO A 128 -22.31 -6.08 0.74
C PRO A 128 -22.12 -5.06 1.88
N HIS A 129 -21.81 -5.54 3.09
CA HIS A 129 -21.56 -4.71 4.27
C HIS A 129 -20.20 -4.94 4.91
N VAL A 130 -19.39 -5.89 4.40
CA VAL A 130 -18.09 -6.26 4.97
C VAL A 130 -17.03 -6.22 3.89
N GLY A 131 -15.94 -5.52 4.16
CA GLY A 131 -14.74 -5.56 3.35
C GLY A 131 -13.49 -5.39 4.22
N GLY A 132 -12.33 -5.47 3.58
CA GLY A 132 -11.08 -5.32 4.32
C GLY A 132 -9.88 -5.01 3.46
N PHE A 133 -8.80 -4.73 4.18
CA PHE A 133 -7.47 -4.42 3.70
C PHE A 133 -6.45 -5.20 4.53
N LEU A 134 -5.48 -5.79 3.85
CA LEU A 134 -4.36 -6.50 4.44
C LEU A 134 -3.08 -6.08 3.72
N GLN A 135 -2.07 -5.73 4.49
CA GLN A 135 -0.71 -5.45 4.05
C GLN A 135 0.23 -6.41 4.77
N VAL A 136 1.02 -7.13 4.00
CA VAL A 136 2.11 -8.00 4.49
C VAL A 136 3.40 -7.53 3.87
N THR A 137 4.42 -7.24 4.68
CA THR A 137 5.72 -6.78 4.19
C THR A 137 6.82 -7.76 4.52
N PHE A 138 7.67 -8.01 3.54
CA PHE A 138 8.95 -8.66 3.68
C PHE A 138 10.04 -7.60 3.82
N ASP A 139 10.83 -7.74 4.87
CA ASP A 139 12.05 -6.97 5.16
C ASP A 139 13.27 -7.85 4.81
N PRO A 140 13.97 -7.59 3.69
CA PRO A 140 15.16 -8.33 3.29
C PRO A 140 16.34 -8.21 4.27
N GLN A 141 16.42 -7.15 5.07
CA GLN A 141 17.52 -6.88 6.00
C GLN A 141 17.40 -7.76 7.25
N SER A 142 16.18 -7.99 7.74
CA SER A 142 15.90 -8.92 8.84
C SER A 142 15.52 -10.33 8.39
N GLY A 143 15.12 -10.50 7.12
CA GLY A 143 14.62 -11.76 6.57
C GLY A 143 13.23 -12.12 7.08
N GLN A 144 12.48 -11.17 7.64
CA GLN A 144 11.19 -11.42 8.29
C GLN A 144 10.00 -10.97 7.43
N LEU A 145 8.87 -11.63 7.67
CA LEU A 145 7.56 -11.23 7.17
C LEU A 145 6.74 -10.66 8.34
N GLY A 146 6.17 -9.48 8.15
CA GLY A 146 5.29 -8.82 9.11
C GLY A 146 3.92 -8.50 8.49
N ILE A 147 2.87 -8.51 9.32
CA ILE A 147 1.56 -7.99 8.94
C ILE A 147 1.48 -6.54 9.42
N ASP A 148 1.83 -5.59 8.56
CA ASP A 148 1.87 -4.17 8.96
C ASP A 148 0.47 -3.66 9.32
N ASN A 149 -0.51 -4.01 8.48
CA ASN A 149 -1.87 -3.52 8.62
C ASN A 149 -2.88 -4.59 8.17
N ALA A 150 -3.77 -4.95 9.07
CA ALA A 150 -5.01 -5.66 8.79
C ALA A 150 -6.15 -4.77 9.28
N ASP A 151 -7.11 -4.43 8.42
CA ASP A 151 -8.31 -3.65 8.76
C ASP A 151 -9.52 -4.27 8.08
N PHE A 152 -10.41 -4.86 8.87
CA PHE A 152 -11.67 -5.43 8.41
C PHE A 152 -12.83 -4.64 9.01
N ARG A 153 -13.80 -4.31 8.18
CA ARG A 153 -14.87 -3.39 8.57
C ARG A 153 -16.22 -3.92 8.17
N TYR A 154 -17.15 -3.87 9.13
CA TYR A 154 -18.58 -3.91 8.86
C TYR A 154 -19.12 -2.49 8.86
N ALA A 155 -19.88 -2.11 7.83
CA ALA A 155 -20.55 -0.82 7.75
C ALA A 155 -22.03 -0.95 7.34
N GLY A 156 -22.88 -0.32 8.13
CA GLY A 156 -24.31 -0.18 7.89
C GLY A 156 -24.73 1.28 7.87
N HIS A 157 -25.97 1.52 7.43
CA HIS A 157 -26.56 2.85 7.41
C HIS A 157 -27.89 2.86 8.13
N THR A 158 -28.13 3.90 8.90
CA THR A 158 -29.42 4.17 9.53
C THR A 158 -29.72 5.66 9.43
N THR A 159 -30.91 6.06 9.87
CA THR A 159 -31.29 7.47 9.96
C THR A 159 -31.38 7.86 11.43
N VAL A 160 -30.56 8.80 11.85
CA VAL A 160 -30.56 9.38 13.20
C VAL A 160 -30.83 10.87 13.06
N LEU A 161 -31.84 11.39 13.77
CA LEU A 161 -32.24 12.81 13.69
C LEU A 161 -32.44 13.31 12.24
N ASN A 162 -33.13 12.50 11.41
CA ASN A 162 -33.37 12.75 9.99
C ASN A 162 -32.11 12.86 9.12
N LYS A 163 -30.95 12.40 9.60
CA LYS A 163 -29.69 12.38 8.84
C LYS A 163 -29.23 10.94 8.62
N ARG A 164 -28.82 10.63 7.39
CA ARG A 164 -28.18 9.35 7.06
C ARG A 164 -26.88 9.25 7.86
N THR A 165 -26.77 8.21 8.67
CA THR A 165 -25.66 7.96 9.59
C THR A 165 -25.07 6.60 9.27
N THR A 166 -23.75 6.55 9.07
CA THR A 166 -23.01 5.30 8.94
C THR A 166 -22.62 4.81 10.34
N PHE A 167 -22.84 3.53 10.60
CA PHE A 167 -22.41 2.86 11.84
C PHE A 167 -21.69 1.57 11.48
N GLY A 168 -20.85 1.05 12.37
CA GLY A 168 -20.06 -0.12 12.04
C GLY A 168 -19.08 -0.56 13.12
N PHE A 169 -18.35 -1.62 12.79
CA PHE A 169 -17.26 -2.17 13.60
C PHE A 169 -16.00 -2.23 12.74
N SER A 170 -14.85 -1.92 13.33
CA SER A 170 -13.52 -2.14 12.73
C SER A 170 -12.76 -3.12 13.61
N LEU A 171 -12.20 -4.16 12.98
CA LEU A 171 -11.28 -5.10 13.58
C LEU A 171 -9.93 -4.92 12.88
N ASN A 172 -8.93 -4.54 13.66
CA ASN A 172 -7.60 -4.26 13.12
C ASN A 172 -6.49 -4.69 14.08
N ASN A 173 -5.29 -4.94 13.54
CA ASN A 173 -4.08 -5.21 14.33
C ASN A 173 -3.27 -3.94 14.63
N ASN A 174 -3.63 -2.81 14.04
CA ASN A 174 -3.01 -1.51 14.26
C ASN A 174 -4.09 -0.50 14.68
N PRO A 175 -4.23 -0.19 15.98
CA PRO A 175 -5.32 0.64 16.54
C PRO A 175 -5.42 2.07 16.03
N THR A 176 -4.60 2.49 15.07
CA THR A 176 -4.70 3.80 14.41
C THR A 176 -5.05 3.68 12.93
N VAL A 177 -4.99 2.47 12.35
CA VAL A 177 -5.34 2.21 10.95
C VAL A 177 -6.80 2.58 10.66
N GLN A 178 -7.67 2.59 11.67
CA GLN A 178 -9.07 2.89 11.46
C GLN A 178 -9.34 4.36 11.10
N ASP A 179 -8.43 5.26 11.45
CA ASP A 179 -8.54 6.70 11.21
C ASP A 179 -8.71 7.01 9.72
N LEU A 180 -9.71 7.83 9.41
CA LEU A 180 -10.03 8.23 8.04
C LEU A 180 -9.16 9.40 7.56
N TRP A 181 -8.63 10.20 8.48
CA TRP A 181 -7.91 11.42 8.14
C TRP A 181 -6.40 11.24 8.13
N ASN A 182 -5.88 10.04 8.42
CA ASN A 182 -4.45 9.76 8.55
C ASN A 182 -3.74 10.77 9.51
N SER A 183 -4.48 11.22 10.52
CA SER A 183 -4.02 12.12 11.59
C SER A 183 -3.32 11.37 12.73
N THR A 184 -3.37 10.04 12.68
CA THR A 184 -2.80 9.13 13.66
C THR A 184 -1.70 8.26 13.02
N PRO A 185 -0.78 7.68 13.83
CA PRO A 185 0.48 7.09 13.36
C PRO A 185 0.43 6.09 12.19
N ALA A 186 -0.55 5.19 12.08
CA ALA A 186 -0.58 4.11 11.07
C ALA A 186 -0.35 4.59 9.63
N TRP A 187 -0.81 5.79 9.29
CA TRP A 187 -0.64 6.42 7.99
C TRP A 187 -0.06 7.82 8.10
N GLY A 188 0.59 8.11 9.22
CA GLY A 188 1.18 9.41 9.53
C GLY A 188 2.52 9.63 8.80
N PHE A 189 2.96 10.88 8.80
CA PHE A 189 4.29 11.24 8.30
C PHE A 189 5.38 10.82 9.31
N PRO A 190 6.55 10.31 8.87
CA PRO A 190 6.94 10.07 7.48
C PRO A 190 6.28 8.82 6.90
N TYR A 191 5.66 8.95 5.71
CA TYR A 191 4.86 7.90 5.07
C TYR A 191 5.65 6.69 4.55
N GLY A 192 6.98 6.76 4.68
CA GLY A 192 7.92 5.71 4.33
C GLY A 192 9.28 6.08 4.92
N SER A 193 10.00 5.08 5.40
CA SER A 193 11.34 5.22 5.95
C SER A 193 12.24 4.11 5.44
N SER A 194 13.54 4.29 5.60
CA SER A 194 14.53 3.26 5.28
C SER A 194 14.93 2.46 6.49
N ALA A 195 15.19 1.16 6.34
CA ALA A 195 15.78 0.35 7.41
C ALA A 195 17.16 0.88 7.86
N ALA A 196 17.85 1.66 7.01
CA ALA A 196 19.12 2.31 7.34
C ALA A 196 18.95 3.71 7.99
N ALA A 197 17.73 4.26 8.03
CA ALA A 197 17.47 5.57 8.60
C ALA A 197 17.46 5.50 10.14
N PRO A 198 18.18 6.41 10.83
CA PRO A 198 18.11 6.48 12.29
C PRO A 198 16.69 6.83 12.74
N THR A 199 16.16 6.09 13.70
CA THR A 199 14.87 6.37 14.36
C THR A 199 15.06 6.62 15.85
N PRO A 200 14.12 7.29 16.52
CA PRO A 200 14.13 7.39 17.98
C PRO A 200 14.19 6.00 18.64
N ALA A 201 15.03 5.85 19.66
CA ALA A 201 15.18 4.58 20.39
C ALA A 201 13.94 4.21 21.23
N ALA A 202 13.02 5.15 21.43
CA ALA A 202 11.75 4.96 22.10
C ALA A 202 10.63 5.53 21.24
N ALA A 203 9.50 4.82 21.19
CA ALA A 203 8.28 5.23 20.53
C ALA A 203 7.09 5.02 21.48
N ALA A 204 5.98 5.71 21.27
CA ALA A 204 4.78 5.40 22.01
C ALA A 204 4.24 4.05 21.55
N MET A 205 3.54 3.31 22.42
CA MET A 205 2.96 2.02 22.04
C MET A 205 2.03 2.14 20.82
N ILE A 206 1.36 3.28 20.69
CA ILE A 206 0.42 3.56 19.61
C ILE A 206 1.10 3.82 18.26
N ASP A 207 2.43 4.01 18.24
CA ASP A 207 3.23 4.27 17.03
C ASP A 207 3.61 2.96 16.31
N GLY A 208 2.64 2.08 16.10
CA GLY A 208 2.81 0.84 15.33
C GLY A 208 3.48 -0.32 16.08
N THR A 209 3.64 -0.24 17.41
CA THR A 209 4.30 -1.30 18.20
C THR A 209 3.32 -2.29 18.85
N LEU A 210 2.04 -2.26 18.47
CA LEU A 210 0.97 -3.10 19.02
C LEU A 210 0.55 -4.26 18.09
N GLY A 211 1.22 -4.39 16.93
CA GLY A 211 0.97 -5.39 15.90
C GLY A 211 2.14 -6.34 15.69
#